data_AF-A0A176VN62-F1
#
_entry.id   AF-A0A176VN62-F1
#
_cell.length_a   1.000
_cell.length_b   1.000
_cell.length_c   1.000
_cell.angle_alpha   90.00
_cell.angle_beta   90.00
_cell.angle_gamma   90.00
#
_symmetry.space_group_name_H-M   'P 1'
#
loop_
_entity.id
_entity.type
_entity.pdbx_description
1 polymer ?
#
loop_
_entity_poly.entity_id
_entity_poly.type
_entity_poly.pdbx_seq_one_letter_code
_entity_poly.pdbx_strand_id
1 'polypeptide(L)'
;MMNEFFSSNFQQMKMSDEKTGDSMQYCLHPTAQVAPRTEDPLNWAKAARAMDCSHWEEVFDLVQEFQNEKEVVIQGVTLTVAQAVDLRHLEENMQVSVQNVVSQAAKKTLFTDAQGCLLPSRFCEKDLLKVVDNQPPFSYIDDATSASYPLMQKLRQCLVSHALSSENEEERCSVFRRISVFEEQVKTDLEATVAKVREQFDNGVAAVPNRISDCRSYPLYDFVRSLGTKLLVGTETRSPGQDIELVYEAISQGKMASPLIQCLAGWNGCSQINQALQNCSLIRIRCALR
;
A
#
# COMPACT_ATOMS: atom_id res chain seq x y z
N MET A 1 10.52 -11.64 -58.34
CA MET A 1 11.36 -11.54 -57.13
C MET A 1 10.45 -11.10 -55.99
N MET A 2 9.85 -12.05 -55.28
CA MET A 2 9.29 -11.86 -53.94
C MET A 2 8.95 -13.26 -53.39
N ASN A 3 9.83 -13.74 -52.50
CA ASN A 3 9.65 -14.91 -51.63
C ASN A 3 8.39 -14.69 -50.78
N GLU A 4 7.46 -15.65 -50.74
CA GLU A 4 7.43 -16.75 -49.75
C GLU A 4 7.75 -16.30 -48.32
N PHE A 5 6.74 -16.28 -47.45
CA PHE A 5 6.75 -16.84 -46.09
C PHE A 5 5.38 -16.57 -45.45
N PHE A 6 4.50 -17.58 -45.45
CA PHE A 6 3.72 -18.06 -44.29
C PHE A 6 2.80 -19.17 -44.79
N SER A 7 3.21 -20.40 -44.51
CA SER A 7 2.50 -21.62 -44.86
C SER A 7 1.32 -21.82 -43.92
N SER A 8 0.13 -21.84 -44.52
CA SER A 8 -1.11 -22.39 -43.97
C SER A 8 -0.97 -23.89 -43.74
N ASN A 9 -1.60 -24.44 -42.69
CA ASN A 9 -2.23 -25.78 -42.75
C ASN A 9 -3.17 -25.99 -41.55
N PHE A 10 -4.38 -25.46 -41.67
CA PHE A 10 -5.55 -25.96 -40.95
C PHE A 10 -6.25 -26.95 -41.87
N GLN A 11 -6.03 -28.25 -41.68
CA GLN A 11 -6.77 -29.28 -42.40
C GLN A 11 -7.86 -29.86 -41.50
N GLN A 12 -9.11 -29.53 -41.84
CA GLN A 12 -10.29 -30.30 -41.47
C GLN A 12 -10.20 -31.70 -42.10
N MET A 13 -10.44 -32.75 -41.32
CA MET A 13 -10.79 -34.07 -41.86
C MET A 13 -12.11 -34.57 -41.27
N LYS A 14 -12.88 -35.16 -42.19
CA LYS A 14 -14.31 -35.46 -42.19
C LYS A 14 -14.68 -36.63 -41.28
N MET A 15 -15.88 -36.58 -40.69
CA MET A 15 -16.59 -37.77 -40.23
C MET A 15 -17.28 -38.46 -41.42
N SER A 16 -17.29 -39.78 -41.43
CA SER A 16 -18.06 -40.61 -42.35
C SER A 16 -19.06 -41.46 -41.59
N ASP A 17 -20.22 -41.63 -42.23
CA ASP A 17 -21.53 -41.98 -41.71
C ASP A 17 -21.79 -43.45 -41.32
N GLU A 18 -22.83 -43.58 -40.49
CA GLU A 18 -23.84 -44.65 -40.41
C GLU A 18 -23.44 -46.10 -40.07
N LYS A 19 -23.99 -46.62 -38.96
CA LYS A 19 -25.16 -47.52 -39.03
C LYS A 19 -25.74 -47.90 -37.66
N THR A 20 -27.05 -47.64 -37.52
CA THR A 20 -28.11 -48.43 -36.86
C THR A 20 -27.86 -49.12 -35.52
N GLY A 21 -28.71 -48.76 -34.55
CA GLY A 21 -29.57 -49.75 -33.92
C GLY A 21 -29.14 -50.27 -32.55
N ASP A 22 -29.86 -49.78 -31.56
CA ASP A 22 -30.51 -50.61 -30.53
C ASP A 22 -29.87 -50.72 -29.14
N SER A 23 -30.76 -50.56 -28.16
CA SER A 23 -30.70 -50.97 -26.76
C SER A 23 -29.59 -50.41 -25.85
N MET A 24 -29.94 -49.35 -25.10
CA MET A 24 -29.32 -49.10 -23.79
C MET A 24 -29.79 -50.20 -22.81
N GLN A 25 -29.08 -51.32 -22.81
CA GLN A 25 -29.26 -52.38 -21.82
C GLN A 25 -28.03 -52.47 -20.93
N TYR A 26 -28.27 -52.12 -19.67
CA TYR A 26 -27.34 -52.22 -18.56
C TYR A 26 -26.70 -53.61 -18.47
N CYS A 27 -25.38 -53.68 -18.62
CA CYS A 27 -24.59 -54.84 -18.23
C CYS A 27 -23.70 -54.47 -17.05
N LEU A 28 -24.19 -54.81 -15.85
CA LEU A 28 -23.34 -55.20 -14.73
C LEU A 28 -22.42 -56.32 -15.22
N HIS A 29 -21.14 -56.02 -15.44
CA HIS A 29 -20.10 -57.03 -15.52
C HIS A 29 -19.05 -56.77 -14.43
N PRO A 30 -18.72 -57.77 -13.60
CA PRO A 30 -17.66 -57.66 -12.63
C PRO A 30 -16.33 -57.85 -13.36
N THR A 31 -15.56 -56.77 -13.51
CA THR A 31 -14.23 -56.83 -14.13
C THR A 31 -13.18 -56.20 -13.23
N ALA A 32 -12.29 -57.09 -12.77
CA ALA A 32 -10.90 -56.88 -12.37
C ALA A 32 -10.60 -55.88 -11.25
N GLN A 33 -9.98 -56.40 -10.19
CA GLN A 33 -9.31 -55.65 -9.14
C GLN A 33 -8.37 -54.60 -9.74
N VAL A 34 -8.73 -53.33 -9.62
CA VAL A 34 -7.81 -52.21 -9.81
C VAL A 34 -7.03 -52.08 -8.51
N ALA A 35 -5.69 -52.18 -8.58
CA ALA A 35 -4.79 -51.93 -7.46
C ALA A 35 -5.12 -50.59 -6.78
N PRO A 36 -4.98 -50.47 -5.45
CA PRO A 36 -5.26 -49.22 -4.76
C PRO A 36 -4.34 -48.13 -5.33
N ARG A 37 -4.92 -47.07 -5.89
CA ARG A 37 -4.18 -45.88 -6.30
C ARG A 37 -3.63 -45.23 -5.02
N THR A 38 -2.41 -45.57 -4.68
CA THR A 38 -1.70 -45.13 -3.47
C THR A 38 -1.07 -43.75 -3.57
N GLU A 39 -1.22 -43.06 -4.70
CA GLU A 39 -0.73 -41.69 -4.83
C GLU A 39 -1.92 -40.74 -4.99
N ASP A 40 -1.95 -39.79 -4.08
CA ASP A 40 -2.80 -38.61 -4.07
C ASP A 40 -2.01 -37.47 -4.73
N PRO A 41 -1.99 -37.38 -6.08
CA PRO A 41 -1.15 -36.45 -6.82
C PRO A 41 -1.49 -34.98 -6.54
N LEU A 42 -2.66 -34.71 -5.93
CA LEU A 42 -3.15 -33.37 -5.64
C LEU A 42 -3.18 -33.06 -4.14
N ASN A 43 -2.64 -33.96 -3.30
CA ASN A 43 -2.59 -33.81 -1.83
C ASN A 43 -3.95 -33.55 -1.17
N TRP A 44 -5.06 -34.00 -1.77
CA TRP A 44 -6.40 -33.81 -1.24
C TRP A 44 -6.63 -34.49 0.12
N ALA A 45 -6.00 -35.64 0.36
CA ALA A 45 -6.03 -36.32 1.65
C ALA A 45 -5.18 -35.58 2.71
N LYS A 46 -4.18 -34.80 2.31
CA LYS A 46 -3.44 -33.91 3.20
C LYS A 46 -4.26 -32.66 3.52
N ALA A 47 -4.92 -32.08 2.52
CA ALA A 47 -5.82 -30.95 2.69
C ALA A 47 -7.05 -31.30 3.54
N ALA A 48 -7.65 -32.48 3.35
CA ALA A 48 -8.76 -32.96 4.17
C ALA A 48 -8.35 -33.20 5.63
N ARG A 49 -7.16 -33.77 5.88
CA ARG A 49 -6.61 -33.92 7.24
C ARG A 49 -6.30 -32.58 7.91
N ALA A 50 -5.88 -31.58 7.15
CA ALA A 50 -5.73 -30.20 7.64
C ALA A 50 -7.06 -29.49 7.91
N MET A 51 -8.20 -30.07 7.53
CA MET A 51 -9.54 -29.59 7.92
C MET A 51 -10.14 -30.40 9.08
N ASP A 52 -9.64 -31.61 9.32
CA ASP A 52 -10.02 -32.49 10.42
C ASP A 52 -9.11 -32.36 11.65
N CYS A 53 -8.03 -31.57 11.57
CA CYS A 53 -7.13 -31.37 12.71
C CYS A 53 -7.86 -30.67 13.85
N SER A 54 -7.70 -31.22 15.04
CA SER A 54 -8.23 -30.61 16.25
C SER A 54 -7.40 -29.35 16.55
N HIS A 55 -8.04 -28.33 17.13
CA HIS A 55 -7.38 -27.09 17.56
C HIS A 55 -6.11 -27.34 18.41
N TRP A 56 -6.02 -28.52 19.05
CA TRP A 56 -4.87 -28.94 19.84
C TRP A 56 -3.65 -29.31 19.00
N GLU A 57 -3.82 -29.91 17.82
CA GLU A 57 -2.69 -30.27 16.93
C GLU A 57 -2.08 -29.03 16.27
N GLU A 58 -2.91 -28.07 15.86
CA GLU A 58 -2.43 -26.76 15.40
C GLU A 58 -1.69 -25.99 16.51
N VAL A 59 -2.22 -26.02 17.74
CA VAL A 59 -1.55 -25.38 18.90
C VAL A 59 -0.28 -26.13 19.29
N PHE A 60 -0.26 -27.46 19.22
CA PHE A 60 0.93 -28.26 19.50
C PHE A 60 2.02 -28.03 18.47
N ASP A 61 1.68 -28.00 17.19
CA ASP A 61 2.61 -27.70 16.10
C ASP A 61 3.13 -26.27 16.22
N LEU A 62 2.27 -25.29 16.54
CA LEU A 62 2.69 -23.90 16.77
C LEU A 62 3.58 -23.75 18.00
N VAL A 63 3.30 -24.49 19.08
CA VAL A 63 4.15 -24.51 20.29
C VAL A 63 5.47 -25.24 20.04
N GLN A 64 5.47 -26.33 19.27
CA GLN A 64 6.68 -27.03 18.82
C GLN A 64 7.51 -26.14 17.90
N GLU A 65 6.90 -25.45 16.96
CA GLU A 65 7.56 -24.50 16.06
C GLU A 65 8.14 -23.33 16.85
N PHE A 66 7.41 -22.78 17.84
CA PHE A 66 7.92 -21.75 18.75
C PHE A 66 9.05 -22.23 19.66
N GLN A 67 9.03 -23.51 20.09
CA GLN A 67 10.07 -24.11 20.91
C GLN A 67 11.31 -24.53 20.11
N ASN A 68 11.15 -24.86 18.83
CA ASN A 68 12.21 -25.33 17.94
C ASN A 68 12.81 -24.20 17.06
N GLU A 69 12.13 -23.06 16.92
CA GLU A 69 12.69 -21.82 16.37
C GLU A 69 13.85 -21.36 17.25
N LYS A 70 15.07 -21.48 16.71
CA LYS A 70 16.27 -20.94 17.33
C LYS A 70 16.22 -19.42 17.22
N GLU A 71 15.80 -18.79 18.33
CA GLU A 71 16.03 -17.38 18.61
C GLU A 71 15.56 -16.46 17.48
N VAL A 72 14.29 -16.03 17.53
CA VAL A 72 13.84 -14.91 16.69
C VAL A 72 14.71 -13.71 17.07
N VAL A 73 15.66 -13.35 16.19
CA VAL A 73 16.51 -12.17 16.34
C VAL A 73 15.63 -10.95 16.13
N ILE A 74 14.93 -10.53 17.18
CA ILE A 74 14.11 -9.31 17.20
C ILE A 74 15.02 -8.06 17.24
N GLN A 75 16.35 -8.22 17.33
CA GLN A 75 17.29 -7.11 17.39
C GLN A 75 17.14 -6.19 16.18
N GLY A 76 16.67 -4.97 16.44
CA GLY A 76 16.55 -3.88 15.45
C GLY A 76 15.26 -3.84 14.63
N VAL A 77 14.52 -4.95 14.47
CA VAL A 77 13.30 -4.98 13.63
C VAL A 77 12.20 -4.07 14.19
N THR A 78 12.02 -4.01 15.51
CA THR A 78 11.01 -3.14 16.11
C THR A 78 11.40 -1.66 16.02
N LEU A 79 12.69 -1.34 16.12
CA LEU A 79 13.17 0.03 15.93
C LEU A 79 12.97 0.48 14.49
N THR A 80 13.30 -0.36 13.49
CA THR A 80 13.12 -0.01 12.08
C THR A 80 11.65 0.18 11.70
N VAL A 81 10.74 -0.62 12.27
CA VAL A 81 9.29 -0.41 12.09
C VAL A 81 8.85 0.93 12.68
N ALA A 82 9.31 1.30 13.88
CA ALA A 82 8.98 2.61 14.46
C ALA A 82 9.53 3.78 13.62
N GLN A 83 10.75 3.65 13.07
CA GLN A 83 11.30 4.63 12.12
C GLN A 83 10.43 4.75 10.86
N ALA A 84 10.00 3.62 10.28
CA ALA A 84 9.16 3.62 9.08
C ALA A 84 7.80 4.27 9.34
N VAL A 85 7.22 4.06 10.53
CA VAL A 85 5.97 4.72 10.96
C VAL A 85 6.15 6.24 11.01
N ASP A 86 7.22 6.72 11.62
CA ASP A 86 7.49 8.17 11.70
C ASP A 86 7.76 8.78 10.33
N LEU A 87 8.51 8.09 9.47
CA LEU A 87 8.74 8.53 8.09
C LEU A 87 7.43 8.60 7.31
N ARG A 88 6.52 7.64 7.49
CA ARG A 88 5.19 7.68 6.85
C ARG A 88 4.36 8.85 7.37
N HIS A 89 4.40 9.11 8.68
CA HIS A 89 3.70 10.24 9.28
C HIS A 89 4.23 11.58 8.75
N LEU A 90 5.55 11.72 8.61
CA LEU A 90 6.19 12.88 7.98
C LEU A 90 5.81 13.00 6.51
N GLU A 91 5.84 11.90 5.76
CA GLU A 91 5.44 11.85 4.34
C GLU A 91 4.04 12.43 4.14
N GLU A 92 3.07 11.98 4.94
CA GLU A 92 1.68 12.43 4.82
C GLU A 92 1.51 13.92 5.14
N ASN A 93 2.19 14.42 6.19
CA ASN A 93 2.18 15.85 6.52
C ASN A 93 2.81 16.71 5.41
N MET A 94 3.90 16.22 4.83
CA MET A 94 4.58 16.90 3.74
C MET A 94 3.70 16.92 2.48
N GLN A 95 3.09 15.78 2.14
CA GLN A 95 2.18 15.64 0.99
C GLN A 95 1.03 16.65 1.04
N VAL A 96 0.32 16.72 2.18
CA VAL A 96 -0.81 17.66 2.37
C VAL A 96 -0.33 19.11 2.27
N SER A 97 0.85 19.41 2.81
CA SER A 97 1.40 20.77 2.77
C SER A 97 1.77 21.19 1.35
N VAL A 98 2.37 20.29 0.55
CA VAL A 98 2.67 20.54 -0.87
C VAL A 98 1.39 20.72 -1.69
N GLN A 99 0.37 19.89 -1.48
CA GLN A 99 -0.94 20.06 -2.12
C GLN A 99 -1.53 21.45 -1.84
N ASN A 100 -1.46 21.90 -0.57
CA ASN A 100 -1.95 23.22 -0.17
C ASN A 100 -1.16 24.35 -0.86
N VAL A 101 0.16 24.24 -0.93
CA VAL A 101 1.01 25.21 -1.65
C VAL A 101 0.64 25.28 -3.12
N VAL A 102 0.53 24.12 -3.80
CA VAL A 102 0.18 24.06 -5.23
C VAL A 102 -1.23 24.60 -5.48
N SER A 103 -2.22 24.26 -4.65
CA SER A 103 -3.58 24.81 -4.75
C SER A 103 -3.60 26.33 -4.57
N GLN A 104 -2.88 26.85 -3.56
CA GLN A 104 -2.80 28.29 -3.32
C GLN A 104 -2.07 29.03 -4.45
N ALA A 105 -0.96 28.48 -4.93
CA ALA A 105 -0.21 29.04 -6.06
C ALA A 105 -1.07 29.03 -7.34
N ALA A 106 -1.81 27.96 -7.62
CA ALA A 106 -2.73 27.88 -8.75
C ALA A 106 -3.86 28.92 -8.64
N LYS A 107 -4.44 29.12 -7.45
CA LYS A 107 -5.48 30.15 -7.24
C LYS A 107 -4.93 31.56 -7.43
N LYS A 108 -3.74 31.87 -6.89
CA LYS A 108 -3.11 33.19 -7.05
C LYS A 108 -2.71 33.46 -8.50
N THR A 109 -2.21 32.44 -9.21
CA THR A 109 -1.52 32.64 -10.49
C THR A 109 -2.23 32.06 -11.70
N LEU A 110 -3.31 31.28 -11.59
CA LEU A 110 -3.99 30.67 -12.76
C LEU A 110 -5.51 30.95 -12.79
N PHE A 111 -6.09 31.52 -11.73
CA PHE A 111 -7.54 31.76 -11.66
C PHE A 111 -7.94 33.18 -12.04
N THR A 112 -7.17 34.17 -11.59
CA THR A 112 -7.47 35.59 -11.80
C THR A 112 -6.35 36.29 -12.57
N ASP A 113 -6.71 37.15 -13.53
CA ASP A 113 -5.75 38.10 -14.11
C ASP A 113 -5.48 39.28 -13.16
N ALA A 114 -4.60 40.19 -13.58
CA ALA A 114 -4.26 41.39 -12.80
C ALA A 114 -5.46 42.35 -12.64
N GLN A 115 -6.54 42.13 -13.40
CA GLN A 115 -7.78 42.91 -13.42
C GLN A 115 -8.91 42.21 -12.64
N GLY A 116 -8.66 41.01 -12.09
CA GLY A 116 -9.63 40.24 -11.32
C GLY A 116 -10.61 39.42 -12.18
N CYS A 117 -10.41 39.33 -13.50
CA CYS A 117 -11.24 38.52 -14.38
C CYS A 117 -10.82 37.04 -14.29
N LEU A 118 -11.81 36.16 -14.43
CA LEU A 118 -11.62 34.71 -14.37
C LEU A 118 -10.97 34.19 -15.65
N LEU A 119 -9.97 33.33 -15.47
CA LEU A 119 -9.21 32.75 -16.56
C LEU A 119 -9.71 31.34 -16.93
N PRO A 120 -9.55 30.95 -18.21
CA PRO A 120 -9.83 29.58 -18.66
C PRO A 120 -8.94 28.54 -17.99
N SER A 121 -7.72 28.93 -17.57
CA SER A 121 -6.78 28.07 -16.84
C SER A 121 -7.24 27.63 -15.45
N ARG A 122 -8.37 28.12 -14.93
CA ARG A 122 -8.92 27.71 -13.62
C ARG A 122 -9.18 26.20 -13.51
N PHE A 123 -9.38 25.51 -14.63
CA PHE A 123 -9.77 24.11 -14.63
C PHE A 123 -8.60 23.13 -14.44
N CYS A 124 -7.35 23.59 -14.46
CA CYS A 124 -6.18 22.71 -14.31
C CYS A 124 -5.84 22.33 -12.85
N GLU A 125 -6.44 22.98 -11.84
CA GLU A 125 -6.13 22.73 -10.42
C GLU A 125 -6.24 21.24 -10.06
N LYS A 126 -7.32 20.58 -10.51
CA LYS A 126 -7.54 19.16 -10.22
C LYS A 126 -6.42 18.27 -10.78
N ASP A 127 -5.91 18.59 -11.97
CA ASP A 127 -4.88 17.78 -12.60
C ASP A 127 -3.49 18.07 -12.01
N LEU A 128 -3.23 19.31 -11.59
CA LEU A 128 -2.04 19.65 -10.80
C LEU A 128 -2.02 18.90 -9.45
N LEU A 129 -3.16 18.86 -8.75
CA LEU A 129 -3.26 18.12 -7.49
C LEU A 129 -3.04 16.62 -7.69
N LYS A 130 -3.58 16.02 -8.76
CA LYS A 130 -3.27 14.62 -9.11
C LYS A 130 -1.78 14.40 -9.37
N VAL A 131 -1.08 15.35 -9.98
CA VAL A 131 0.37 15.23 -10.19
C VAL A 131 1.09 15.15 -8.84
N VAL A 132 0.71 16.00 -7.89
CA VAL A 132 1.24 15.98 -6.53
C VAL A 132 0.92 14.65 -5.85
N ASP A 133 -0.32 14.15 -5.93
CA ASP A 133 -0.75 12.87 -5.34
C ASP A 133 0.04 11.66 -5.84
N ASN A 134 0.43 11.69 -7.11
CA ASN A 134 1.16 10.60 -7.74
C ASN A 134 2.69 10.75 -7.62
N GLN A 135 3.18 11.74 -6.88
CA GLN A 135 4.61 11.96 -6.68
C GLN A 135 4.97 11.87 -5.18
N PRO A 136 5.74 10.83 -4.76
CA PRO A 136 6.10 10.68 -3.36
C PRO A 136 7.00 11.85 -2.89
N PRO A 137 6.73 12.49 -1.74
CA PRO A 137 7.48 13.65 -1.23
C PRO A 137 8.99 13.44 -1.18
N PHE A 138 9.45 12.30 -0.66
CA PHE A 138 10.87 12.02 -0.47
C PHE A 138 11.69 11.91 -1.77
N SER A 139 11.05 11.93 -2.94
CA SER A 139 11.75 11.97 -4.23
C SER A 139 12.18 13.37 -4.67
N TYR A 140 11.72 14.42 -3.98
CA TYR A 140 12.03 15.80 -4.34
C TYR A 140 12.22 16.74 -3.15
N ILE A 141 11.89 16.33 -1.92
CA ILE A 141 11.80 17.27 -0.79
C ILE A 141 13.15 17.81 -0.31
N ASP A 142 14.24 17.13 -0.63
CA ASP A 142 15.61 17.56 -0.35
C ASP A 142 16.02 18.80 -1.14
N ASP A 143 15.47 18.98 -2.35
CA ASP A 143 15.55 20.21 -3.14
C ASP A 143 14.25 20.46 -3.92
N ALA A 144 13.21 20.82 -3.17
CA ALA A 144 11.86 20.94 -3.70
C ALA A 144 11.70 22.06 -4.75
N THR A 145 12.65 23.00 -4.81
CA THR A 145 12.63 24.16 -5.72
C THR A 145 13.29 23.89 -7.07
N SER A 146 14.03 22.79 -7.18
CA SER A 146 14.79 22.46 -8.37
C SER A 146 13.91 22.18 -9.58
N ALA A 147 14.26 22.79 -10.71
CA ALA A 147 13.57 22.57 -11.99
C ALA A 147 13.83 21.18 -12.59
N SER A 148 14.89 20.49 -12.15
CA SER A 148 15.23 19.13 -12.61
C SER A 148 14.53 18.04 -11.83
N TYR A 149 13.84 18.39 -10.73
CA TYR A 149 13.21 17.41 -9.86
C TYR A 149 11.81 17.01 -10.37
N PRO A 150 11.35 15.79 -10.03
CA PRO A 150 10.12 15.23 -10.60
C PRO A 150 8.88 16.10 -10.40
N LEU A 151 8.76 16.78 -9.25
CA LEU A 151 7.62 17.64 -8.95
C LEU A 151 7.50 18.78 -9.97
N MET A 152 8.54 19.60 -10.10
CA MET A 152 8.55 20.76 -11.00
C MET A 152 8.43 20.35 -12.46
N GLN A 153 9.09 19.24 -12.86
CA GLN A 153 8.97 18.71 -14.22
C GLN A 153 7.54 18.30 -14.57
N LYS A 154 6.86 17.55 -13.68
CA LYS A 154 5.51 17.06 -13.93
C LYS A 154 4.46 18.18 -13.84
N LEU A 155 4.62 19.14 -12.93
CA LEU A 155 3.75 20.33 -12.86
C LEU A 155 3.84 21.14 -14.15
N ARG A 156 5.06 21.39 -14.64
CA ARG A 156 5.29 22.06 -15.94
C ARG A 156 4.66 21.27 -17.09
N GLN A 157 4.89 19.96 -17.14
CA GLN A 157 4.32 19.09 -18.17
C GLN A 157 2.79 19.17 -18.18
N CYS A 158 2.16 19.13 -17.00
CA CYS A 158 0.71 19.24 -16.88
C CYS A 158 0.18 20.56 -17.46
N LEU A 159 0.81 21.69 -17.12
CA LEU A 159 0.43 23.01 -17.63
C LEU A 159 0.67 23.14 -19.14
N VAL A 160 1.79 22.63 -19.65
CA VAL A 160 2.09 22.65 -21.09
C VAL A 160 1.11 21.77 -21.86
N SER A 161 0.80 20.57 -21.39
CA SER A 161 -0.19 19.69 -22.00
C SER A 161 -1.58 20.34 -22.02
N HIS A 162 -1.96 21.04 -20.94
CA HIS A 162 -3.21 21.78 -20.89
C HIS A 162 -3.23 22.95 -21.89
N ALA A 163 -2.14 23.72 -21.98
CA ALA A 163 -2.00 24.79 -22.97
C ALA A 163 -2.15 24.26 -24.40
N LEU A 164 -1.48 23.15 -24.73
CA LEU A 164 -1.54 22.56 -26.08
C LEU A 164 -2.92 21.97 -26.42
N SER A 165 -3.73 21.64 -25.41
CA SER A 165 -5.10 21.13 -25.63
C SER A 165 -6.16 22.20 -25.88
N SER A 166 -5.86 23.48 -25.60
CA SER A 166 -6.82 24.57 -25.87
C SER A 166 -6.84 24.89 -27.36
N GLU A 167 -8.04 25.05 -27.94
CA GLU A 167 -8.21 25.44 -29.35
C GLU A 167 -7.96 26.94 -29.57
N ASN A 168 -8.04 27.77 -28.53
CA ASN A 168 -7.95 29.22 -28.63
C ASN A 168 -6.52 29.74 -28.45
N GLU A 169 -5.91 30.30 -29.50
CA GLU A 169 -4.53 30.82 -29.50
C GLU A 169 -4.24 31.84 -28.39
N GLU A 170 -5.22 32.69 -28.05
CA GLU A 170 -5.06 33.69 -27.00
C GLU A 170 -4.97 33.05 -25.60
N GLU A 171 -5.77 32.01 -25.36
CA GLU A 171 -5.71 31.23 -24.13
C GLU A 171 -4.40 30.44 -24.03
N ARG A 172 -3.96 29.83 -25.13
CA ARG A 172 -2.67 29.13 -25.20
C ARG A 172 -1.52 30.06 -24.81
N CYS A 173 -1.43 31.22 -25.46
CA CYS A 173 -0.40 32.22 -25.16
C CYS A 173 -0.48 32.72 -23.72
N SER A 174 -1.70 32.90 -23.19
CA SER A 174 -1.92 33.33 -21.80
C SER A 174 -1.39 32.28 -20.81
N VAL A 175 -1.71 30.99 -21.01
CA VAL A 175 -1.21 29.91 -20.14
C VAL A 175 0.31 29.85 -20.17
N PHE A 176 0.94 29.88 -21.35
CA PHE A 176 2.41 29.83 -21.46
C PHE A 176 3.11 30.97 -20.70
N ARG A 177 2.58 32.20 -20.76
CA ARG A 177 3.15 33.34 -20.01
C ARG A 177 3.03 33.18 -18.50
N ARG A 178 2.03 32.44 -18.02
CA ARG A 178 1.76 32.26 -16.59
C ARG A 178 2.49 31.07 -15.99
N ILE A 179 3.04 30.15 -16.80
CA ILE A 179 3.86 29.03 -16.30
C ILE A 179 5.04 29.55 -15.48
N SER A 180 5.78 30.56 -15.96
CA SER A 180 6.90 31.13 -15.21
C SER A 180 6.47 31.76 -13.89
N VAL A 181 5.37 32.51 -13.90
CA VAL A 181 4.80 33.16 -12.70
C VAL A 181 4.34 32.12 -11.67
N PHE A 182 3.70 31.04 -12.13
CA PHE A 182 3.29 29.93 -11.28
C PHE A 182 4.51 29.21 -10.69
N GLU A 183 5.53 28.90 -11.51
CA GLU A 183 6.74 28.23 -11.03
C GLU A 183 7.50 29.06 -9.99
N GLU A 184 7.65 30.37 -10.18
CA GLU A 184 8.23 31.26 -9.18
C GLU A 184 7.42 31.27 -7.88
N GLN A 185 6.09 31.40 -7.97
CA GLN A 185 5.24 31.42 -6.78
C GLN A 185 5.32 30.09 -6.01
N VAL A 186 5.31 28.95 -6.71
CA VAL A 186 5.45 27.64 -6.07
C VAL A 186 6.81 27.52 -5.40
N LYS A 187 7.91 27.93 -6.05
CA LYS A 187 9.25 27.86 -5.44
C LYS A 187 9.33 28.65 -4.13
N THR A 188 8.87 29.90 -4.15
CA THR A 188 8.90 30.77 -2.96
C THR A 188 8.05 30.21 -1.83
N ASP A 189 6.82 29.77 -2.11
CA ASP A 189 5.92 29.25 -1.08
C ASP A 189 6.38 27.88 -0.55
N LEU A 190 6.97 27.05 -1.41
CA LEU A 190 7.41 25.69 -1.08
C LEU A 190 8.68 25.69 -0.21
N GLU A 191 9.67 26.53 -0.52
CA GLU A 191 10.90 26.67 0.26
C GLU A 191 10.60 27.01 1.73
N ALA A 192 9.71 27.98 1.96
CA ALA A 192 9.28 28.36 3.31
C ALA A 192 8.44 27.26 4.00
N THR A 193 7.57 26.59 3.24
CA THR A 193 6.64 25.60 3.81
C THR A 193 7.35 24.31 4.21
N VAL A 194 8.28 23.79 3.40
CA VAL A 194 8.98 22.52 3.70
C VAL A 194 9.78 22.62 4.98
N ALA A 195 10.54 23.71 5.15
CA ALA A 195 11.31 23.96 6.36
C ALA A 195 10.40 24.06 7.59
N LYS A 196 9.30 24.82 7.47
CA LYS A 196 8.32 24.98 8.55
C LYS A 196 7.65 23.66 8.95
N VAL A 197 7.22 22.86 7.98
CA VAL A 197 6.58 21.55 8.25
C VAL A 197 7.55 20.63 8.97
N ARG A 198 8.83 20.62 8.55
CA ARG A 198 9.85 19.81 9.21
C ARG A 198 10.09 20.24 10.65
N GLU A 199 10.26 21.53 10.88
CA GLU A 199 10.42 22.10 12.24
C GLU A 199 9.21 21.79 13.12
N GLN A 200 7.99 21.95 12.61
CA GLN A 200 6.77 21.64 13.36
C GLN A 200 6.70 20.15 13.72
N PHE A 201 7.04 19.27 12.78
CA PHE A 201 7.07 17.83 13.01
C PHE A 201 8.09 17.44 14.09
N ASP A 202 9.30 17.98 14.03
CA ASP A 202 10.35 17.71 15.02
C ASP A 202 9.97 18.24 16.42
N ASN A 203 9.15 19.30 16.49
CA ASN A 203 8.55 19.83 17.72
C ASN A 203 7.30 19.05 18.20
N GLY A 204 6.90 17.98 17.49
CA GLY A 204 5.72 17.17 17.82
C GLY A 204 4.38 17.79 17.44
N VAL A 205 4.37 18.87 16.64
CA VAL A 205 3.17 19.51 16.12
C VAL A 205 2.98 19.09 14.67
N ALA A 206 2.02 18.19 14.42
CA ALA A 206 1.68 17.75 13.08
C ALA A 206 0.24 18.14 12.73
N ALA A 207 0.02 18.62 11.50
CA ALA A 207 -1.31 18.96 11.01
C ALA A 207 -2.18 17.71 10.81
N VAL A 208 -1.55 16.63 10.34
CA VAL A 208 -2.16 15.30 10.21
C VAL A 208 -1.66 14.46 11.39
N PRO A 209 -2.55 13.83 12.19
CA PRO A 209 -2.14 12.97 13.29
C PRO A 209 -1.48 11.68 12.79
N ASN A 210 -0.65 11.05 13.63
CA ASN A 210 0.01 9.80 13.28
C ASN A 210 -1.00 8.64 13.25
N ARG A 211 -1.25 8.06 12.08
CA ARG A 211 -2.23 6.97 11.89
C ARG A 211 -1.96 5.72 12.72
N ILE A 212 -0.73 5.54 13.20
CA ILE A 212 -0.42 4.42 14.09
C ILE A 212 -1.25 4.45 15.37
N SER A 213 -1.72 5.62 15.82
CA SER A 213 -2.59 5.75 17.00
C SER A 213 -3.89 4.95 16.88
N ASP A 214 -4.38 4.80 15.65
CA ASP A 214 -5.66 4.13 15.36
C ASP A 214 -5.44 2.65 14.98
N CYS A 215 -4.19 2.19 14.99
CA CYS A 215 -3.81 0.85 14.56
C CYS A 215 -3.69 -0.10 15.76
N ARG A 216 -4.02 -1.39 15.56
CA ARG A 216 -3.82 -2.42 16.61
C ARG A 216 -2.36 -2.59 17.01
N SER A 217 -1.42 -2.24 16.14
CA SER A 217 0.02 -2.26 16.40
C SER A 217 0.51 -1.07 17.22
N TYR A 218 -0.37 -0.12 17.59
CA TYR A 218 -0.01 1.05 18.41
C TYR A 218 0.78 0.71 19.68
N PRO A 219 0.42 -0.31 20.49
CA PRO A 219 1.15 -0.63 21.71
C PRO A 219 2.63 -0.93 21.48
N LEU A 220 3.00 -1.52 20.35
CA LEU A 220 4.40 -1.80 20.02
C LEU A 220 5.17 -0.53 19.65
N TYR A 221 4.53 0.36 18.88
CA TYR A 221 5.10 1.66 18.55
C TYR A 221 5.29 2.51 19.81
N ASP A 222 4.25 2.59 20.66
CA ASP A 222 4.27 3.31 21.92
C ASP A 222 5.32 2.72 22.89
N PHE A 223 5.47 1.40 22.95
CA PHE A 223 6.55 0.75 23.70
C PHE A 223 7.93 1.24 23.24
N VAL A 224 8.22 1.24 21.94
CA VAL A 224 9.54 1.69 21.44
C VAL A 224 9.76 3.18 21.73
N ARG A 225 8.75 4.04 21.52
CA ARG A 225 8.87 5.49 21.70
C ARG A 225 8.87 5.92 23.17
N SER A 226 8.17 5.20 24.04
CA SER A 226 8.16 5.44 25.50
C SER A 226 9.49 5.13 26.18
N LEU A 227 10.35 4.30 25.56
CA LEU A 227 11.74 4.10 26.00
C LEU A 227 12.66 5.30 25.75
N GLY A 228 12.14 6.37 25.13
CA GLY A 228 12.91 7.59 24.83
C GLY A 228 13.67 7.54 23.49
N THR A 229 13.37 6.54 22.65
CA THR A 229 13.85 6.50 21.26
C THR A 229 13.19 7.60 20.44
N LYS A 230 13.89 8.09 19.42
CA LYS A 230 13.38 9.15 18.53
C LYS A 230 13.55 8.75 17.07
N LEU A 231 12.99 9.56 16.16
CA LEU A 231 13.29 9.44 14.74
C LEU A 231 14.79 9.72 14.54
N LEU A 232 15.50 8.79 13.91
CA LEU A 232 16.93 8.90 13.67
C LEU A 232 17.17 9.87 12.51
N VAL A 233 17.94 10.92 12.78
CA VAL A 233 18.24 11.97 11.82
C VAL A 233 19.74 12.26 11.83
N GLY A 234 20.32 12.54 10.66
CA GLY A 234 21.76 12.78 10.54
C GLY A 234 22.25 14.09 11.18
N THR A 235 21.33 14.97 11.58
CA THR A 235 21.61 16.23 12.28
C THR A 235 21.77 16.05 13.80
N GLU A 236 21.33 14.92 14.35
CA GLU A 236 21.47 14.61 15.77
C GLU A 236 22.76 13.83 16.06
N THR A 237 23.29 13.98 17.27
CA THR A 237 24.52 13.30 17.73
C THR A 237 24.27 11.88 18.23
N ARG A 238 23.01 11.47 18.36
CA ARG A 238 22.60 10.16 18.83
C ARG A 238 22.90 9.09 17.78
N SER A 239 23.49 7.98 18.19
CA SER A 239 23.76 6.87 17.27
C SER A 239 22.59 5.89 17.24
N PRO A 240 22.35 5.19 16.10
CA PRO A 240 21.36 4.12 16.06
C PRO A 240 21.59 3.03 17.12
N GLY A 241 22.86 2.77 17.46
CA GLY A 241 23.23 1.79 18.48
C GLY A 241 22.67 2.11 19.87
N GLN A 242 22.60 3.39 20.25
CA GLN A 242 22.04 3.81 21.54
C GLN A 242 20.55 3.49 21.65
N ASP A 243 19.77 3.77 20.60
CA ASP A 243 18.34 3.45 20.59
C ASP A 243 18.10 1.92 20.53
N ILE A 244 18.94 1.18 19.81
CA ILE A 244 18.87 -0.29 19.76
C ILE A 244 19.15 -0.89 21.14
N GLU A 245 20.14 -0.37 21.87
CA GLU A 245 20.51 -0.85 23.20
C GLU A 245 19.37 -0.65 24.21
N LEU A 246 18.72 0.52 24.21
CA LEU A 246 17.55 0.79 25.05
C LEU A 246 16.40 -0.20 24.80
N VAL A 247 16.11 -0.48 23.52
CA VAL A 247 15.08 -1.44 23.14
C VAL A 247 15.49 -2.86 23.53
N TYR A 248 16.75 -3.22 23.31
CA TYR A 248 17.28 -4.54 23.68
C TYR A 248 17.19 -4.78 25.19
N GLU A 249 17.64 -3.83 26.02
CA GLU A 249 17.52 -3.93 27.48
C GLU A 249 16.06 -4.12 27.93
N ALA A 250 15.13 -3.39 27.34
CA ALA A 250 13.71 -3.51 27.66
C ALA A 250 13.13 -4.88 27.24
N ILE A 251 13.55 -5.42 26.10
CA ILE A 251 13.20 -6.77 25.64
C ILE A 251 13.79 -7.83 26.57
N SER A 252 15.07 -7.71 26.94
CA SER A 252 15.75 -8.62 27.88
C SER A 252 15.09 -8.64 29.26
N GLN A 253 14.46 -7.54 29.67
CA GLN A 253 13.67 -7.45 30.90
C GLN A 253 12.24 -8.03 30.75
N GLY A 254 11.87 -8.55 29.58
CA GLY A 254 10.55 -9.13 29.30
C GLY A 254 9.43 -8.10 29.10
N LYS A 255 9.74 -6.80 28.99
CA LYS A 255 8.73 -5.74 28.92
C LYS A 255 7.94 -5.73 27.60
N MET A 256 8.44 -6.39 26.55
CA MET A 256 7.80 -6.47 25.23
C MET A 256 6.55 -7.37 25.19
N ALA A 257 6.44 -8.34 26.12
CA ALA A 257 5.34 -9.30 26.12
C ALA A 257 3.96 -8.62 26.29
N SER A 258 3.88 -7.60 27.15
CA SER A 258 2.63 -6.86 27.41
C SER A 258 2.12 -6.11 26.16
N PRO A 259 2.94 -5.26 25.49
CA PRO A 259 2.58 -4.65 24.21
C PRO A 259 2.14 -5.65 23.12
N LEU A 260 2.82 -6.80 23.01
CA LEU A 260 2.45 -7.83 22.02
C LEU A 260 1.06 -8.40 22.27
N ILE A 261 0.73 -8.71 23.52
CA ILE A 261 -0.60 -9.23 23.89
C ILE A 261 -1.66 -8.15 23.66
N GLN A 262 -1.37 -6.89 23.97
CA GLN A 262 -2.27 -5.78 23.71
C GLN A 262 -2.58 -5.60 22.22
N CYS A 263 -1.61 -5.83 21.33
CA CYS A 263 -1.84 -5.81 19.88
C CYS A 263 -2.83 -6.88 19.41
N LEU A 264 -2.92 -8.00 20.15
CA LEU A 264 -3.85 -9.10 19.89
C LEU A 264 -5.17 -8.96 20.67
N ALA A 265 -5.34 -7.88 21.44
CA ALA A 265 -6.57 -7.64 22.18
C ALA A 265 -7.77 -7.60 21.21
N GLY A 266 -8.74 -8.48 21.45
CA GLY A 266 -9.93 -8.63 20.59
C GLY A 266 -9.76 -9.61 19.42
N TRP A 267 -8.63 -10.31 19.29
CA TRP A 267 -8.55 -11.48 18.42
C TRP A 267 -9.21 -12.69 19.10
N ASN A 268 -10.10 -13.37 18.37
CA ASN A 268 -10.91 -14.48 18.89
C ASN A 268 -10.33 -15.86 18.52
N GLY A 269 -9.03 -15.93 18.17
CA GLY A 269 -8.36 -17.18 17.77
C GLY A 269 -8.82 -17.75 16.43
N CYS A 270 -9.60 -16.99 15.66
CA CYS A 270 -10.19 -17.44 14.41
C CYS A 270 -9.57 -16.70 13.22
N SER A 271 -9.36 -17.41 12.11
CA SER A 271 -9.04 -16.77 10.82
C SER A 271 -10.25 -15.96 10.34
N GLN A 272 -10.02 -14.88 9.59
CA GLN A 272 -11.11 -14.00 9.12
C GLN A 272 -12.18 -14.75 8.31
N ILE A 273 -11.82 -15.84 7.64
CA ILE A 273 -12.74 -16.72 6.90
C ILE A 273 -13.70 -17.43 7.87
N ASN A 274 -13.17 -18.02 8.94
CA ASN A 274 -13.99 -18.68 9.95
C ASN A 274 -14.80 -17.68 10.78
N GLN A 275 -14.32 -16.44 10.95
CA GLN A 275 -15.06 -15.35 11.60
C GLN A 275 -16.27 -14.90 10.77
N ALA A 276 -16.14 -14.82 9.44
CA ALA A 276 -17.24 -14.56 8.53
C ALA A 276 -18.25 -15.73 8.50
N LEU A 277 -17.77 -16.98 8.54
CA LEU A 277 -18.63 -18.18 8.59
C LEU A 277 -19.36 -18.32 9.93
N GLN A 278 -18.73 -17.99 11.06
CA GLN A 278 -19.37 -17.95 12.37
C GLN A 278 -20.45 -16.86 12.46
N ASN A 279 -20.21 -15.69 11.87
CA ASN A 279 -21.23 -14.64 11.79
C ASN A 279 -22.39 -15.06 10.86
N CYS A 280 -22.10 -15.71 9.72
CA CYS A 280 -23.12 -16.26 8.84
C CYS A 280 -23.93 -17.41 9.48
N SER A 281 -23.30 -18.27 10.27
CA SER A 281 -24.00 -19.35 10.98
C SER A 281 -24.82 -18.80 12.15
N LEU A 282 -24.34 -17.78 12.89
CA LEU A 282 -25.13 -17.07 13.91
C LEU A 282 -26.33 -16.31 13.31
N ILE A 283 -26.18 -15.71 12.12
CA ILE A 283 -27.29 -15.09 11.37
C ILE A 283 -28.30 -16.15 10.92
N ARG A 284 -27.84 -17.31 10.42
CA ARG A 284 -28.74 -18.44 10.07
C ARG A 284 -29.46 -19.01 11.28
N ILE A 285 -28.78 -19.15 12.43
CA ILE A 285 -29.39 -19.63 13.68
C ILE A 285 -30.45 -18.63 14.19
N ARG A 286 -30.19 -17.32 14.09
CA ARG A 286 -31.19 -16.29 14.45
C ARG A 286 -32.40 -16.24 13.52
N CYS A 287 -32.24 -16.52 12.22
CA CYS A 287 -33.36 -16.60 11.28
C CYS A 287 -34.17 -17.90 11.40
N ALA A 288 -33.59 -18.98 11.93
CA ALA A 288 -34.31 -20.25 12.15
C ALA A 288 -35.11 -20.30 13.47
N LEU A 289 -34.89 -19.34 14.37
CA LEU A 289 -35.54 -19.23 15.69
C LEU A 289 -36.57 -18.08 15.78
N ARG A 290 -36.99 -17.50 14.65
CA ARG A 290 -38.12 -16.57 14.52
C ARG A 290 -39.18 -17.17 13.61
#